data_AF-A0A7K2ZNT7-F1
#
_entry.id   AF-A0A7K2ZNT7-F1
#
_cell.length_a   1.000
_cell.length_b   1.000
_cell.length_c   1.000
_cell.angle_alpha   90.00
_cell.angle_beta   90.00
_cell.angle_gamma   90.00
#
_symmetry.space_group_name_H-M   'P 1'
#
loop_
_entity.id
_entity.type
_entity.pdbx_description
1 polymer ?
#
loop_
_entity_poly.entity_id
_entity_poly.type
_entity_poly.pdbx_seq_one_letter_code
_entity_poly.pdbx_strand_id
1 'polypeptide(L)' 'MITLSATDVRICEACWTAPVTAARHTGAGRDLLCEECAAGNYPRRVDLFPPLGIYGLPARKVHPNAKHRGNPPQPPPNPG' A
#
# COMPACT_ATOMS: atom_id res chain seq x y z
N MET A 1 -25.55 -5.45 -8.99
CA MET A 1 -25.00 -4.63 -7.89
C MET A 1 -24.31 -5.54 -6.91
N ILE A 2 -23.13 -5.16 -6.41
CA ILE A 2 -22.41 -5.94 -5.41
C ILE A 2 -23.00 -5.74 -4.02
N THR A 3 -22.95 -6.76 -3.19
CA THR A 3 -23.34 -6.68 -1.78
C THR A 3 -22.12 -6.34 -0.94
N LEU A 4 -22.14 -5.16 -0.32
CA LEU A 4 -21.07 -4.68 0.56
C LEU A 4 -21.47 -4.87 2.02
N SER A 5 -20.53 -5.37 2.84
CA SER A 5 -20.67 -5.41 4.29
C SER A 5 -20.31 -4.06 4.92
N ALA A 6 -20.57 -3.90 6.23
CA ALA A 6 -20.20 -2.70 6.97
C ALA A 6 -18.69 -2.44 7.04
N THR A 7 -17.87 -3.49 6.93
CA THR A 7 -16.40 -3.39 6.97
C THR A 7 -15.78 -3.27 5.58
N ASP A 8 -16.59 -3.23 4.52
CA ASP A 8 -16.10 -3.20 3.15
C ASP A 8 -15.70 -1.79 2.75
N VAL A 9 -14.61 -1.69 1.98
CA VAL A 9 -14.19 -0.43 1.39
C VAL A 9 -15.24 0.03 0.39
N ARG A 10 -15.64 1.30 0.44
CA ARG A 10 -16.66 1.88 -0.45
C ARG A 10 -16.10 2.57 -1.69
N ILE A 11 -14.80 2.82 -1.69
CA ILE A 11 -14.05 3.42 -2.80
C ILE A 11 -13.16 2.35 -3.42
N CYS A 12 -13.07 2.34 -4.75
CA CYS A 12 -12.29 1.38 -5.52
C CYS A 12 -10.84 1.29 -5.03
N GLU A 13 -10.39 0.08 -4.70
CA GLU A 13 -9.05 -0.19 -4.13
C GLU A 13 -7.89 0.06 -5.11
N ALA A 14 -8.16 0.16 -6.41
CA ALA A 14 -7.17 0.48 -7.44
C ALA A 14 -7.01 2.00 -7.65
N CYS A 15 -8.09 2.70 -8.01
CA CYS A 15 -8.00 4.14 -8.34
C CYS A 15 -8.15 5.07 -7.12
N TRP A 16 -8.72 4.58 -6.01
CA TRP A 16 -9.06 5.37 -4.81
C TRP A 16 -9.94 6.60 -5.08
N THR A 17 -10.67 6.62 -6.19
CA THR A 17 -11.46 7.79 -6.62
C THR A 17 -12.92 7.42 -6.87
N ALA A 18 -13.18 6.36 -7.66
CA ALA A 18 -14.52 5.92 -8.00
C ALA A 18 -15.14 5.01 -6.91
N PRO A 19 -16.48 4.95 -6.78
CA PRO A 19 -17.13 4.00 -5.89
C PRO A 19 -16.93 2.56 -6.36
N VAL A 20 -17.02 1.61 -5.42
CA VAL A 20 -16.95 0.18 -5.75
C VAL A 20 -18.24 -0.26 -6.44
N THR A 21 -18.11 -0.92 -7.58
CA THR A 21 -19.24 -1.48 -8.34
C THR A 21 -19.05 -2.95 -8.70
N ALA A 22 -17.84 -3.49 -8.53
CA ALA A 22 -17.47 -4.87 -8.83
C ALA A 22 -16.62 -5.47 -7.69
N ALA A 23 -16.80 -6.78 -7.46
CA ALA A 23 -15.99 -7.57 -6.54
C ALA A 23 -15.28 -8.67 -7.33
N ARG A 24 -13.95 -8.66 -7.32
CA ARG A 24 -13.11 -9.68 -7.98
C ARG A 24 -12.53 -10.61 -6.92
N HIS A 25 -12.74 -11.91 -7.05
CA HIS A 25 -12.14 -12.89 -6.14
C HIS A 25 -10.79 -13.37 -6.67
N THR A 26 -9.77 -13.34 -5.82
CA THR A 26 -8.41 -13.81 -6.10
C THR A 26 -8.00 -14.85 -5.06
N GLY A 27 -6.89 -15.56 -5.29
CA GLY A 27 -6.37 -16.51 -4.29
C GLY A 27 -5.98 -15.86 -2.95
N ALA A 28 -5.77 -14.54 -2.92
CA ALA A 28 -5.40 -13.79 -1.73
C ALA A 28 -6.61 -13.15 -1.01
N GLY A 29 -7.82 -13.25 -1.58
CA GLY A 29 -9.03 -12.66 -0.99
C GLY A 29 -9.98 -12.11 -2.04
N ARG A 30 -10.62 -10.97 -1.75
CA ARG A 30 -11.46 -10.24 -2.69
C ARG A 30 -10.95 -8.83 -2.87
N ASP A 31 -11.01 -8.35 -4.10
CA ASP A 31 -10.68 -6.98 -4.48
C ASP A 31 -12.00 -6.24 -4.76
N LEU A 32 -12.14 -5.05 -4.18
CA LEU A 32 -13.32 -4.20 -4.35
C LEU A 32 -12.97 -3.06 -5.32
N LEU A 33 -13.50 -3.14 -6.54
CA LEU A 33 -13.13 -2.29 -7.67
C LEU A 33 -14.31 -1.53 -8.29
N CYS A 34 -14.04 -0.44 -8.99
CA CYS A 34 -14.99 0.10 -9.96
C CYS A 34 -14.96 -0.74 -11.25
N GLU A 35 -15.98 -0.59 -12.09
CA GLU A 35 -16.17 -1.36 -13.32
C GLU A 35 -14.96 -1.24 -14.26
N GLU A 36 -14.47 -0.02 -14.49
CA GLU A 36 -13.30 0.23 -15.34
C GLU A 36 -12.04 -0.46 -14.83
N CYS A 37 -11.78 -0.37 -13.51
CA CYS A 37 -10.61 -1.00 -12.90
C CYS A 37 -10.71 -2.53 -12.91
N ALA A 38 -11.91 -3.07 -12.72
CA ALA A 38 -12.16 -4.51 -12.79
C ALA A 38 -11.96 -5.04 -14.21
N ALA A 39 -12.55 -4.37 -15.22
CA ALA A 39 -12.43 -4.73 -16.63
C ALA A 39 -10.99 -4.62 -17.14
N GLY A 40 -10.27 -3.58 -16.73
CA GLY A 40 -8.85 -3.38 -17.06
C GLY A 40 -7.87 -4.23 -16.25
N ASN A 41 -8.36 -5.10 -15.35
CA ASN A 41 -7.54 -5.94 -14.48
C ASN A 41 -6.49 -5.15 -13.66
N TYR A 42 -6.83 -3.95 -13.20
CA TYR A 42 -5.90 -3.13 -12.42
C TYR A 42 -5.58 -3.78 -11.06
N PRO A 43 -4.32 -3.70 -10.58
CA PRO A 43 -3.96 -4.14 -9.24
C PRO A 43 -4.49 -3.16 -8.19
N ARG A 44 -4.69 -3.63 -6.94
CA ARG A 44 -5.02 -2.71 -5.85
C ARG A 44 -3.81 -1.85 -5.54
N ARG A 45 -4.05 -0.58 -5.23
CA ARG A 45 -2.97 0.35 -4.93
C ARG A 45 -2.16 -0.05 -3.69
N VAL A 46 -2.78 -0.74 -2.73
CA VAL A 46 -2.09 -1.30 -1.55
C VAL A 46 -1.09 -2.41 -1.92
N ASP A 47 -1.33 -3.15 -3.00
CA ASP A 47 -0.38 -4.17 -3.48
C ASP A 47 0.83 -3.50 -4.16
N LEU A 48 0.63 -2.32 -4.77
CA LEU A 48 1.70 -1.50 -5.34
C LEU A 48 2.45 -0.66 -4.30
N PHE A 49 1.77 -0.22 -3.24
CA PHE A 49 2.28 0.65 -2.19
C PHE A 49 1.96 0.02 -0.82
N PRO A 50 2.71 -1.01 -0.38
CA PRO A 50 2.47 -1.65 0.91
C PRO A 50 2.52 -0.59 2.05
N PRO A 51 1.62 -0.65 3.04
CA PRO A 51 1.47 0.38 4.07
C PRO A 51 2.72 0.62 4.95
N LEU A 52 3.71 -0.28 4.89
CA LEU A 52 4.99 -0.13 5.57
C LEU A 52 6.09 0.51 4.69
N GLY A 53 5.76 0.96 3.48
CA GLY A 53 6.73 1.56 2.56
C GLY A 53 7.88 0.64 2.17
N ILE A 54 7.71 -0.68 2.32
CA ILE A 54 8.70 -1.68 1.95
C ILE A 54 8.64 -1.86 0.43
N TYR A 55 9.15 -0.88 -0.30
CA TYR A 55 9.41 -0.99 -1.73
C TYR A 55 10.70 -1.76 -1.94
N GLY A 56 10.62 -2.93 -2.58
CA GLY A 56 11.78 -3.53 -3.22
C GLY A 56 13.01 -3.72 -2.32
N LEU A 57 12.86 -3.84 -1.00
CA LEU A 57 13.94 -4.37 -0.18
C LEU A 57 14.00 -5.86 -0.53
N PRO A 58 15.06 -6.35 -1.21
CA PRO A 58 15.37 -7.76 -1.08
C PRO A 58 15.47 -8.05 0.41
N ALA A 59 15.22 -9.29 0.84
CA ALA A 59 15.44 -9.71 2.21
C ALA A 59 16.94 -9.57 2.56
N ARG A 60 17.43 -8.34 2.73
CA ARG A 60 18.74 -8.04 3.23
C ARG A 60 18.62 -8.46 4.68
N LYS A 61 19.23 -9.59 5.00
CA LYS A 61 19.46 -10.05 6.36
C LYS A 61 19.88 -8.82 7.15
N VAL A 62 18.96 -8.26 7.93
CA VAL A 62 19.25 -7.19 8.86
C VAL A 62 20.15 -7.86 9.87
N HIS A 63 21.46 -7.77 9.66
CA HIS A 63 22.42 -8.15 10.67
C HIS A 63 22.14 -7.22 11.85
N PRO A 64 21.70 -7.73 13.01
CA PRO A 64 21.42 -6.91 14.19
C PRO A 64 22.65 -6.09 14.65
N ASN A 65 23.82 -6.40 14.08
CA ASN A 65 25.12 -5.84 14.39
C ASN A 65 25.65 -4.87 13.32
N ALA A 66 24.84 -4.46 12.34
CA ALA A 66 25.19 -3.37 11.44
C ALA A 66 25.26 -2.07 12.26
N LYS A 67 26.47 -1.70 12.69
CA LYS A 67 26.73 -0.48 13.44
C LYS A 67 26.35 0.73 12.58
N HIS A 68 25.12 1.21 12.72
CA HIS A 68 24.74 2.58 12.36
C HIS A 68 25.36 3.55 13.37
N ARG A 69 26.69 3.54 13.52
CA ARG A 69 27.41 4.63 14.19
C ARG A 69 27.78 5.68 13.13
N GLY A 70 26.76 6.31 12.56
CA GLY A 70 26.93 7.65 12.01
C GLY A 70 26.99 8.60 13.18
N ASN A 71 27.96 9.51 13.20
CA ASN A 71 28.02 10.56 14.22
C ASN A 71 26.65 11.26 14.34
N PRO A 72 26.27 11.74 15.54
CA PRO A 72 25.06 12.53 15.69
C PRO A 72 25.06 13.67 14.65
N PRO A 73 23.90 13.97 14.04
CA PRO A 73 23.81 15.06 13.07
C PRO A 73 24.31 16.35 13.71
N GLN A 74 25.19 17.06 13.01
CA GLN A 74 25.78 18.29 13.50
C GLN A 74 24.67 19.34 13.66
N PRO A 75 24.52 19.97 14.85
CA PRO A 75 23.48 20.97 15.05
C PRO A 75 23.72 22.20 14.15
N PRO A 76 22.65 22.92 13.76
CA PRO A 76 22.76 24.08 12.88
C PRO A 76 23.59 25.20 13.56
N PRO A 77 24.39 25.96 12.79
CA PRO A 77 25.37 26.90 13.34
C PRO A 77 24.80 28.17 14.00
N ASN A 78 23.48 28.30 14.16
CA ASN A 78 22.85 29.38 14.93
C ASN A 78 21.39 29.01 15.27
N PRO A 79 21.10 28.59 16.52
CA PRO A 79 19.79 28.82 17.11
C PRO A 79 19.83 30.27 17.62
N GLY A 80 19.19 31.18 16.88
CA GLY A 80 19.20 32.62 17.16
C GLY A 80 18.80 32.99 18.59
#